data_AF-A0A967LBJ2-F1
#
_entry.id   AF-A0A967LBJ2-F1
#
_cell.length_a   1.000
_cell.length_b   1.000
_cell.length_c   1.000
_cell.angle_alpha   90.00
_cell.angle_beta   90.00
_cell.angle_gamma   90.00
#
_symmetry.space_group_name_H-M   'P 1'
#
loop_
_entity.id
_entity.type
_entity.pdbx_description
1 polymer ?
#
loop_
_entity_poly.entity_id
_entity_poly.type
_entity_poly.pdbx_seq_one_letter_code
_entity_poly.pdbx_strand_id
1 'polypeptide(L)' 'RARLYEKAMQEQQEKEVENRRSQVGTGERSEKIRTYNFPQSRVTDHRIGVSSHNLQAVLDG' A
#
# COMPACT_ATOMS: atom_id res chain seq x y z
N ARG A 1 -13.72 29.81 19.90
CA ARG A 1 -12.50 29.68 19.07
C ARG A 1 -11.88 28.28 19.20
N ALA A 2 -11.60 27.80 20.42
CA ALA A 2 -11.11 26.44 20.67
C ALA A 2 -11.97 25.33 20.02
N ARG A 3 -13.29 25.29 20.26
CA ARG A 3 -14.18 24.26 19.68
C ARG A 3 -14.24 24.22 18.14
N LEU A 4 -14.14 25.38 17.48
CA LEU A 4 -14.16 25.43 16.01
C LEU A 4 -12.84 24.92 15.43
N TYR A 5 -11.73 25.22 16.09
CA TYR A 5 -10.42 24.73 15.72
C TYR A 5 -10.29 23.21 15.94
N GLU A 6 -10.77 22.72 17.08
CA GLU A 6 -10.82 21.27 17.38
C GLU A 6 -11.65 20.52 16.33
N LYS A 7 -12.80 21.07 15.94
CA LYS A 7 -13.64 20.48 14.89
C LYS A 7 -12.90 20.42 13.53
N ALA A 8 -12.25 21.51 13.14
CA ALA A 8 -11.50 21.55 11.88
C ALA A 8 -10.31 20.57 11.87
N MET A 9 -9.60 20.45 12.99
CA MET A 9 -8.53 19.47 13.17
C MET A 9 -9.05 18.03 13.06
N GLN A 10 -10.18 17.74 13.70
CA GLN A 10 -10.80 16.42 13.62
C GLN A 10 -11.24 16.09 12.19
N GLU A 11 -11.89 17.02 11.50
CA GLU A 11 -12.29 16.85 10.10
C GLU A 11 -11.08 16.62 9.16
N GLN A 12 -9.95 17.28 9.41
CA GLN A 12 -8.72 17.03 8.67
C GLN A 12 -8.18 15.63 8.93
N GLN A 13 -8.12 15.21 10.20
CA GLN A 13 -7.60 13.91 10.57
C GLN A 13 -8.47 12.76 10.03
N GLU A 14 -9.79 12.93 10.04
CA GLU A 14 -10.74 11.97 9.45
C GLU A 14 -10.49 11.80 7.94
N LYS A 15 -10.30 12.90 7.20
CA LYS A 15 -9.95 12.86 5.77
C LYS A 15 -8.63 12.15 5.51
N GLU A 16 -7.61 12.43 6.32
CA GLU A 16 -6.31 11.76 6.20
C GLU A 16 -6.41 10.26 6.47
N VAL A 17 -7.17 9.86 7.50
CA VAL A 17 -7.39 8.46 7.85
C VAL A 17 -8.15 7.74 6.74
N GLU A 18 -9.19 8.36 6.19
CA GLU A 18 -9.95 7.80 5.07
C GLU A 18 -9.08 7.61 3.82
N ASN A 19 -8.31 8.65 3.46
CA ASN A 19 -7.37 8.59 2.34
C ASN A 19 -6.28 7.54 2.53
N ARG A 20 -5.80 7.33 3.75
CA ARG A 20 -4.83 6.29 4.06
C ARG A 20 -5.45 4.91 3.97
N ARG A 21 -6.66 4.75 4.49
CA ARG A 21 -7.38 3.47 4.47
C ARG A 21 -7.66 3.01 3.04
N SER A 22 -8.02 3.92 2.13
CA SER A 22 -8.23 3.59 0.72
C SER A 22 -6.95 3.20 -0.01
N GLN A 23 -5.80 3.76 0.36
CA GLN A 23 -4.50 3.43 -0.24
C GLN A 23 -3.93 2.10 0.28
N VAL A 24 -4.10 1.81 1.57
CA VAL A 24 -3.52 0.61 2.21
C VAL A 24 -4.41 -0.62 2.02
N GLY A 25 -5.73 -0.44 1.90
CA GLY A 25 -6.69 -1.54 1.81
C GLY A 25 -6.94 -2.20 3.17
N THR A 26 -7.29 -3.49 3.15
CA THR A 26 -7.57 -4.29 4.35
C THR A 26 -6.34 -5.02 4.89
N GLY A 27 -5.26 -5.09 4.10
CA GLY A 27 -4.04 -5.82 4.45
C GLY A 27 -4.12 -7.32 4.18
N GLU A 28 -5.21 -7.79 3.58
CA GLU A 28 -5.39 -9.19 3.20
C GLU A 28 -4.41 -9.64 2.11
N ARG A 29 -4.05 -10.93 2.13
CA ARG A 29 -3.11 -11.49 1.16
C ARG A 29 -3.63 -11.44 -0.28
N SER A 30 -4.95 -11.46 -0.46
CA SER A 30 -5.62 -11.38 -1.76
C SER A 30 -5.50 -10.00 -2.41
N GLU A 31 -5.28 -8.94 -1.63
CA GLU A 31 -5.19 -7.56 -2.13
C GLU A 31 -3.77 -7.16 -2.56
N LYS A 32 -2.82 -8.10 -2.47
CA LYS A 32 -1.41 -7.81 -2.71
C LYS A 32 -1.15 -7.49 -4.18
N ILE A 33 -0.73 -6.26 -4.49
CA ILE A 33 -0.38 -5.84 -5.85
C ILE A 33 0.86 -6.53 -6.44
N ARG A 34 1.75 -7.06 -5.60
CA ARG A 34 3.00 -7.73 -6.03
C ARG A 34 3.36 -8.91 -5.13
N THR A 35 3.63 -10.08 -5.70
CA THR A 35 4.16 -11.23 -4.96
C THR A 35 5.68 -11.35 -5.15
N TYR A 36 6.39 -11.64 -4.06
CA TYR A 36 7.83 -11.91 -4.04
C TYR A 36 8.02 -13.35 -3.57
N ASN A 37 8.62 -14.18 -4.40
CA ASN A 37 8.84 -15.61 -4.17
C ASN A 37 10.35 -15.88 -4.10
N PHE A 38 10.88 -15.93 -2.88
CA PHE A 38 12.31 -16.08 -2.63
C PHE A 38 12.89 -17.42 -3.10
N PRO A 39 12.27 -18.59 -2.84
CA PRO A 39 12.79 -19.87 -3.34
C PRO A 39 12.97 -19.95 -4.87
N GLN A 40 12.18 -19.17 -5.63
CA GLN A 40 12.22 -19.16 -7.10
C GLN A 40 12.83 -17.87 -7.65
N SER A 41 13.39 -17.01 -6.79
CA SER A 41 13.90 -15.66 -7.13
C SER A 41 12.95 -14.86 -8.02
N ARG A 42 11.63 -14.99 -7.81
CA ARG A 42 10.60 -14.47 -8.71
C ARG A 42 9.81 -13.32 -8.09
N VAL A 43 9.56 -12.28 -8.87
CA VAL A 43 8.60 -11.22 -8.58
C VAL A 43 7.46 -11.27 -9.60
N THR A 44 6.22 -11.05 -9.16
CA THR A 44 5.05 -10.92 -10.02
C THR A 44 4.31 -9.64 -9.67
N ASP A 45 4.04 -8.78 -10.65
CA ASP A 45 3.20 -7.58 -10.50
C ASP A 45 1.81 -7.87 -11.06
N HIS A 46 0.82 -7.94 -10.18
CA HIS A 46 -0.57 -8.31 -10.51
C HIS A 46 -1.34 -7.18 -11.18
N ARG A 47 -0.82 -5.95 -11.15
CA ARG A 47 -1.48 -4.81 -11.81
C ARG A 47 -1.35 -4.86 -13.32
N ILE A 48 -0.23 -5.41 -13.81
CA ILE A 48 0.09 -5.53 -15.24
C ILE A 48 0.26 -6.99 -15.69
N GLY A 49 0.19 -7.96 -14.78
CA GLY A 49 0.30 -9.39 -15.09
C GLY A 49 1.71 -9.86 -15.47
N VAL A 50 2.75 -9.10 -15.13
CA VAL A 50 4.14 -9.42 -15.51
C VAL A 50 4.84 -10.16 -14.38
N SER A 51 5.66 -11.15 -14.75
CA SER A 51 6.53 -11.86 -13.81
C SER A 51 7.98 -11.92 -14.30
N SER A 52 8.92 -11.78 -13.37
CA SER A 52 10.36 -11.79 -13.64
C SER A 52 11.12 -12.62 -12.60
N HIS A 53 12.22 -13.24 -12.99
CA HIS A 53 13.05 -14.13 -12.15
C HIS A 53 14.32 -13.44 -11.60
N ASN A 54 14.30 -12.11 -11.52
CA ASN A 54 15.41 -11.27 -11.07
C ASN A 54 15.12 -10.59 -9.72
N LEU A 55 14.50 -11.30 -8.78
CA LEU A 55 14.06 -10.74 -7.49
C LEU A 55 15.16 -9.92 -6.79
N GLN A 56 16.39 -10.42 -6.77
CA GLN A 56 17.50 -9.75 -6.09
C GLN A 56 17.76 -8.35 -6.66
N ALA A 57 17.83 -8.21 -7.98
CA ALA A 57 18.02 -6.91 -8.63
C ALA A 57 16.88 -5.94 -8.31
N VAL A 58 15.63 -6.44 -8.26
CA VAL A 58 14.46 -5.59 -7.92
C VAL A 58 14.49 -5.11 -6.47
N LEU A 59 15.07 -5.89 -5.56
CA LEU A 59 15.22 -5.50 -4.16
C LEU A 59 16.43 -4.57 -3.94
N ASP A 60 17.48 -4.72 -4.74
CA ASP A 60 18.73 -3.97 -4.61
C ASP A 60 18.68 -2.58 -5.27
N GLY A 61 17.76 -2.34 -6.21
CA GLY A 61 17.53 -1.03 -6.86
C GLY A 61 18.21 -0.91 -8.21
#